data_AF-A0A554SB18-F1
#
_entry.id   AF-A0A554SB18-F1
#
_cell.length_a   1.000
_cell.length_b   1.000
_cell.length_c   1.000
_cell.angle_alpha   90.00
_cell.angle_beta   90.00
_cell.angle_gamma   90.00
#
_symmetry.space_group_name_H-M   'P 1'
#
loop_
_entity.id
_entity.type
_entity.pdbx_description
1 polymer ?
#
loop_
_entity_poly.entity_id
_entity_poly.type
_entity_poly.pdbx_seq_one_letter_code
_entity_poly.pdbx_strand_id
1 'polypeptide(L)'
;MRRRQRPPQPFAVSYVPIAADGSLDQCLTITNNTEVSVMPTLRFRPHNMYGMELPHVTTRGVNGSHAGCAVLPVGGSLRDILRFDGQGSDQVRHVQVELAGAEEIDHPALEHDVTAVMIDLDQKATADPDQFWGIGIVNANPFGVTLRISLVALEERVRRDQPRQVTEAVTLQEDIDMASESNHVVWLPDDVRGQFHDVVHHLVPPTYA
;
A
#
# COMPACT_ATOMS: atom_id res chain seq x y z
N MET A 1 26.99 -17.85 -22.27
CA MET A 1 26.09 -16.79 -22.81
C MET A 1 25.91 -15.71 -21.75
N ARG A 2 26.45 -14.51 -21.94
CA ARG A 2 26.19 -13.37 -21.04
C ARG A 2 24.77 -12.89 -21.30
N ARG A 3 23.86 -13.09 -20.35
CA ARG A 3 22.49 -12.56 -20.39
C ARG A 3 22.62 -11.03 -20.49
N ARG A 4 22.26 -10.43 -21.63
CA ARG A 4 22.16 -8.97 -21.77
C ARG A 4 21.25 -8.49 -20.65
N GLN A 5 21.79 -7.76 -19.68
CA GLN A 5 20.98 -7.09 -18.68
C GLN A 5 20.08 -6.12 -19.44
N ARG A 6 18.76 -6.31 -19.33
CA ARG A 6 17.82 -5.30 -19.78
C ARG A 6 18.12 -4.04 -18.98
N PRO A 7 18.13 -2.85 -19.62
CA PRO A 7 18.18 -1.61 -18.86
C PRO A 7 17.01 -1.63 -17.85
N PRO A 8 17.23 -1.15 -16.61
CA PRO A 8 16.19 -1.10 -15.61
C PRO A 8 15.01 -0.31 -16.16
N GLN A 9 13.80 -0.84 -15.97
CA GLN A 9 12.61 -0.10 -16.33
C GLN A 9 12.48 1.09 -15.37
N PRO A 10 12.03 2.27 -15.85
CA PRO A 10 11.82 3.46 -15.02
C PRO A 10 11.01 3.15 -13.75
N PHE A 11 10.00 2.29 -13.90
CA PHE A 11 9.24 1.74 -12.80
C PHE A 11 9.32 0.22 -12.82
N ALA A 12 9.58 -0.39 -11.67
CA ALA A 12 9.47 -1.83 -11.48
C ALA A 12 8.19 -2.13 -10.70
N VAL A 13 7.49 -3.19 -11.09
CA VAL A 13 6.23 -3.59 -10.46
C VAL A 13 6.33 -5.03 -10.00
N SER A 14 5.90 -5.28 -8.76
CA SER A 14 5.75 -6.60 -8.17
C SER A 14 4.35 -6.72 -7.58
N TYR A 15 3.71 -7.87 -7.78
CA TYR A 15 2.40 -8.13 -7.19
C TYR A 15 2.42 -9.50 -6.52
N VAL A 16 1.97 -9.53 -5.26
CA VAL A 16 1.92 -10.71 -4.42
C VAL A 16 0.44 -11.00 -4.12
N PRO A 17 -0.15 -12.03 -4.73
CA PRO A 17 -1.56 -12.35 -4.51
C PRO A 17 -1.81 -12.88 -3.09
N ILE A 18 -0.91 -13.70 -2.56
CA ILE A 18 -1.04 -14.32 -1.23
C ILE A 18 0.24 -14.07 -0.46
N ALA A 19 0.13 -13.47 0.72
CA ALA A 19 1.26 -13.23 1.60
C ALA A 19 1.77 -14.54 2.22
N ALA A 20 3.09 -14.71 2.28
CA ALA A 20 3.71 -15.91 2.85
C ALA A 20 3.74 -15.90 4.39
N ASP A 21 3.68 -14.72 4.99
CA ASP A 21 3.82 -14.46 6.43
C ASP A 21 2.48 -14.22 7.14
N GLY A 22 1.36 -14.32 6.41
CA GLY A 22 0.02 -14.06 6.96
C GLY A 22 -0.38 -12.58 6.97
N SER A 23 0.46 -11.67 6.47
CA SER A 23 0.13 -10.27 6.25
C SER A 23 -0.88 -10.08 5.10
N LEU A 24 -1.10 -8.84 4.68
CA LEU A 24 -2.07 -8.51 3.62
C LEU A 24 -1.80 -9.25 2.32
N ASP A 25 -2.84 -9.94 1.85
CA ASP A 25 -2.89 -10.49 0.50
C ASP A 25 -3.07 -9.36 -0.53
N GLN A 26 -2.92 -9.67 -1.82
CA GLN A 26 -3.19 -8.73 -2.93
C GLN A 26 -2.30 -7.47 -2.91
N CYS A 27 -1.07 -7.60 -2.44
CA CYS A 27 -0.13 -6.50 -2.29
C CYS A 27 0.56 -6.16 -3.63
N LEU A 28 0.45 -4.91 -4.06
CA LEU A 28 1.17 -4.32 -5.17
C LEU A 28 2.34 -3.48 -4.62
N THR A 29 3.53 -3.65 -5.18
CA THR A 29 4.70 -2.83 -4.89
C THR A 29 5.24 -2.24 -6.18
N ILE A 30 5.46 -0.93 -6.18
CA ILE A 30 6.00 -0.18 -7.31
C ILE A 30 7.26 0.51 -6.84
N THR A 31 8.36 0.29 -7.54
CA THR A 31 9.64 0.94 -7.26
C THR A 31 9.94 1.96 -8.34
N ASN A 32 10.33 3.15 -7.93
CA ASN A 32 10.74 4.22 -8.83
C ASN A 32 12.26 4.24 -8.98
N ASN A 33 12.72 3.89 -10.19
CA ASN A 33 14.14 3.86 -10.55
C ASN A 33 14.54 5.13 -11.34
N THR A 34 13.70 6.16 -11.36
CA THR A 34 13.99 7.45 -11.99
C THR A 34 14.64 8.40 -10.99
N GLU A 35 15.05 9.58 -11.47
CA GLU A 35 15.68 10.63 -10.69
C GLU A 35 14.68 11.66 -10.15
N VAL A 36 13.37 11.48 -10.41
CA VAL A 36 12.30 12.39 -9.99
C VAL A 36 11.21 11.65 -9.20
N SER A 37 10.70 12.30 -8.15
CA SER A 37 9.54 11.80 -7.40
C SER A 37 8.28 12.04 -8.22
N VAL A 38 7.34 11.10 -8.18
CA VAL A 38 6.13 11.19 -9.00
C VAL A 38 4.87 10.79 -8.23
N MET A 39 3.72 11.23 -8.71
CA MET A 39 2.41 10.69 -8.34
C MET A 39 1.87 9.87 -9.52
N PRO A 40 2.03 8.53 -9.51
CA PRO A 40 1.61 7.70 -10.62
C PRO A 40 0.10 7.43 -10.59
N THR A 41 -0.52 7.50 -11.76
CA THR A 41 -1.88 7.00 -12.00
C THR A 41 -1.78 5.66 -12.72
N LEU A 42 -2.33 4.62 -12.12
CA LEU A 42 -2.22 3.25 -12.61
C LEU A 42 -3.54 2.73 -13.18
N ARG A 43 -3.42 1.87 -14.18
CA ARG A 43 -4.51 1.02 -14.67
C ARG A 43 -4.17 -0.43 -14.41
N PHE A 44 -5.18 -1.19 -14.02
CA PHE A 44 -5.05 -2.58 -13.63
C PHE A 44 -5.87 -3.47 -14.55
N ARG A 45 -5.29 -4.59 -14.97
CA ARG A 45 -6.02 -5.68 -15.62
C ARG A 45 -5.80 -6.95 -14.80
N PRO A 46 -6.83 -7.43 -14.08
CA PRO A 46 -6.71 -8.65 -13.28
C PRO A 46 -6.70 -9.89 -14.18
N HIS A 47 -5.84 -10.86 -13.85
CA HIS A 47 -5.74 -12.15 -14.51
C HIS A 47 -5.82 -13.29 -13.50
N ASN A 48 -6.35 -14.43 -13.94
CA ASN A 48 -6.36 -15.66 -13.16
C ASN A 48 -5.04 -16.44 -13.26
N MET A 49 -4.98 -17.62 -12.61
CA MET A 49 -3.78 -18.48 -12.61
C MET A 49 -3.33 -18.96 -14.01
N TYR A 50 -4.22 -18.92 -15.01
CA TYR A 50 -3.94 -19.33 -16.38
C TYR A 50 -3.53 -18.13 -17.27
N GLY A 51 -3.42 -16.93 -16.70
CA GLY A 51 -3.11 -15.71 -17.43
C GLY A 51 -4.29 -15.14 -18.22
N MET A 52 -5.51 -15.69 -18.06
CA MET A 52 -6.70 -15.14 -18.70
C MET A 52 -7.16 -13.89 -17.95
N GLU A 53 -7.42 -12.82 -18.70
CA GLU A 53 -7.98 -11.58 -18.15
C GLU A 53 -9.38 -11.84 -17.59
N LEU A 54 -9.72 -11.17 -16.49
CA LEU A 54 -11.01 -11.23 -15.82
C LEU A 54 -11.80 -9.94 -16.11
N PRO A 55 -12.51 -9.84 -17.25
CA PRO A 55 -13.07 -8.57 -17.73
C PRO A 55 -14.24 -8.02 -16.91
N HIS A 56 -14.82 -8.84 -16.02
CA HIS A 56 -15.91 -8.44 -15.11
C HIS A 56 -15.41 -8.13 -13.70
N VAL A 57 -14.09 -8.13 -13.48
CA VAL A 57 -13.47 -7.77 -12.21
C VAL A 57 -12.94 -6.35 -12.30
N THR A 58 -13.43 -5.49 -11.41
CA THR A 58 -12.90 -4.14 -11.22
C THR A 58 -11.84 -4.15 -10.14
N THR A 59 -10.75 -3.42 -10.34
CA THR A 59 -9.64 -3.32 -9.39
C THR A 59 -9.50 -1.90 -8.87
N ARG A 60 -9.37 -1.74 -7.55
CA ARG A 60 -9.06 -0.47 -6.91
C ARG A 60 -7.93 -0.66 -5.90
N GLY A 61 -7.05 0.31 -5.79
CA GLY A 61 -6.03 0.34 -4.73
C GLY A 61 -6.58 1.04 -3.49
N VAL A 62 -6.33 0.49 -2.31
CA VAL A 62 -6.68 1.10 -1.01
C VAL A 62 -6.02 2.48 -0.86
N ASN A 63 -4.76 2.60 -1.26
CA ASN A 63 -4.00 3.85 -1.21
C ASN A 63 -4.23 4.75 -2.43
N GLY A 64 -5.21 4.45 -3.29
CA GLY A 64 -5.57 5.36 -4.39
C GLY A 64 -4.55 5.43 -5.53
N SER A 65 -3.67 4.43 -5.71
CA SER A 65 -2.69 4.42 -6.82
C SER A 65 -3.34 4.42 -8.22
N HIS A 66 -4.60 4.00 -8.31
CA HIS A 66 -5.43 4.11 -9.51
C HIS A 66 -5.92 5.53 -9.83
N ALA A 67 -5.81 6.45 -8.87
CA ALA A 67 -6.33 7.82 -8.94
C ALA A 67 -5.22 8.89 -8.83
N GLY A 68 -3.95 8.49 -8.77
CA GLY A 68 -2.83 9.43 -8.67
C GLY A 68 -2.70 10.09 -7.30
N CYS A 69 -3.17 9.47 -6.22
CA CYS A 69 -3.17 10.10 -4.89
C CYS A 69 -1.87 9.89 -4.09
N ALA A 70 -1.01 8.96 -4.50
CA ALA A 70 0.13 8.53 -3.73
C ALA A 70 1.45 9.02 -4.32
N VAL A 71 2.32 9.55 -3.48
CA VAL A 71 3.70 9.90 -3.82
C VAL A 71 4.53 8.62 -3.91
N LEU A 72 5.30 8.53 -4.98
CA LEU A 72 6.31 7.51 -5.22
C LEU A 72 7.70 8.20 -5.30
N PRO A 73 8.45 8.22 -4.18
CA PRO A 73 9.72 8.93 -4.09
C PRO A 73 10.80 8.37 -5.02
N VAL A 74 11.77 9.21 -5.37
CA VAL A 74 13.02 8.79 -6.03
C VAL A 74 13.67 7.63 -5.29
N GLY A 75 13.97 6.54 -6.00
CA GLY A 75 14.58 5.34 -5.43
C GLY A 75 13.70 4.57 -4.43
N GLY A 76 12.52 5.09 -4.11
CA GLY A 76 11.61 4.54 -3.11
C GLY A 76 10.61 3.55 -3.70
N SER A 77 9.71 3.09 -2.83
CA SER A 77 8.61 2.22 -3.23
C SER A 77 7.26 2.68 -2.71
N LEU A 78 6.22 2.44 -3.50
CA LEU A 78 4.83 2.58 -3.13
C LEU A 78 4.24 1.18 -2.95
N ARG A 79 3.70 0.92 -1.75
CA ARG A 79 2.92 -0.28 -1.45
C ARG A 79 1.44 0.07 -1.49
N ASP A 80 0.67 -0.69 -2.26
CA ASP A 80 -0.79 -0.56 -2.32
C ASP A 80 -1.43 -1.94 -2.17
N ILE A 81 -2.63 -1.98 -1.62
CA ILE A 81 -3.42 -3.20 -1.46
C ILE A 81 -4.55 -3.14 -2.46
N LEU A 82 -4.62 -4.14 -3.32
CA LEU A 82 -5.62 -4.17 -4.38
C LEU A 82 -6.89 -4.88 -3.88
N ARG A 83 -8.00 -4.18 -4.00
CA ARG A 83 -9.35 -4.71 -3.84
C ARG A 83 -9.91 -5.08 -5.21
N PHE A 84 -10.49 -6.27 -5.30
CA PHE A 84 -11.13 -6.78 -6.50
C PHE A 84 -12.61 -7.01 -6.24
N ASP A 85 -13.45 -6.36 -7.05
CA ASP A 85 -14.91 -6.50 -6.97
C ASP A 85 -15.44 -7.06 -8.30
N GLY A 86 -16.51 -7.86 -8.24
CA GLY A 86 -17.17 -8.44 -9.41
C GLY A 86 -16.99 -9.96 -9.53
N GLN A 87 -17.61 -10.54 -10.56
CA GLN A 87 -17.63 -11.98 -10.75
C GLN A 87 -16.22 -12.53 -11.04
N GLY A 88 -15.73 -13.42 -10.17
CA GLY A 88 -14.42 -14.07 -10.30
C GLY A 88 -13.26 -13.32 -9.64
N SER A 89 -13.52 -12.33 -8.78
CA SER A 89 -12.49 -11.60 -8.03
C SER A 89 -11.62 -12.52 -7.16
N ASP A 90 -12.18 -13.59 -6.62
CA ASP A 90 -11.49 -14.64 -5.86
C ASP A 90 -10.48 -15.45 -6.70
N GLN A 91 -10.58 -15.39 -8.02
CA GLN A 91 -9.69 -16.08 -8.96
C GLN A 91 -8.46 -15.27 -9.34
N VAL A 92 -8.37 -14.00 -8.93
CA VAL A 92 -7.23 -13.14 -9.27
C VAL A 92 -5.94 -13.74 -8.71
N ARG A 93 -4.93 -13.90 -9.58
CA ARG A 93 -3.59 -14.39 -9.21
C ARG A 93 -2.47 -13.53 -9.78
N HIS A 94 -2.78 -12.69 -10.76
CA HIS A 94 -1.84 -11.77 -11.35
C HIS A 94 -2.56 -10.48 -11.74
N VAL A 95 -1.84 -9.37 -11.78
CA VAL A 95 -2.34 -8.09 -12.25
C VAL A 95 -1.34 -7.53 -13.23
N GLN A 96 -1.79 -7.30 -14.46
CA GLN A 96 -1.04 -6.47 -15.38
C GLN A 96 -1.27 -5.01 -14.99
N VAL A 97 -0.17 -4.29 -14.77
CA VAL A 97 -0.18 -2.88 -14.38
C VAL A 97 0.33 -2.03 -15.53
N GLU A 98 -0.43 -0.99 -15.84
CA GLU A 98 -0.11 0.00 -16.87
C GLU A 98 0.00 1.38 -16.20
N LEU A 99 1.10 2.09 -16.42
CA LEU A 99 1.24 3.48 -15.99
C LEU A 99 0.44 4.35 -16.96
N ALA A 100 -0.71 4.87 -16.51
CA ALA A 100 -1.58 5.71 -17.32
C ALA A 100 -1.14 7.19 -17.32
N GLY A 101 -0.47 7.62 -16.26
CA GLY A 101 0.13 8.95 -16.12
C GLY A 101 1.05 9.01 -14.91
N ALA A 102 1.92 10.00 -14.87
CA ALA A 102 2.77 10.30 -13.73
C ALA A 102 2.98 11.81 -13.67
N GLU A 103 2.58 12.43 -12.57
CA GLU A 103 2.86 13.83 -12.30
C GLU A 103 4.17 13.94 -11.52
N GLU A 104 5.12 14.74 -11.99
CA GLU A 104 6.36 15.01 -11.26
C GLU A 104 6.08 15.92 -10.07
N ILE A 105 6.70 15.62 -8.93
CA ILE A 105 6.57 16.41 -7.72
C ILE A 105 7.94 16.70 -7.11
N ASP A 106 8.04 17.83 -6.44
CA ASP A 106 9.21 18.18 -5.63
C ASP A 106 9.10 17.50 -4.26
N HIS A 107 9.58 16.25 -4.21
CA HIS A 107 9.69 15.49 -2.97
C HIS A 107 11.07 14.83 -2.92
N PRO A 108 11.82 14.96 -1.80
CA PRO A 108 13.14 14.37 -1.68
C PRO A 108 13.10 12.83 -1.78
N ALA A 109 14.22 12.22 -2.16
CA ALA A 109 14.37 10.77 -2.05
C ALA A 109 14.28 10.36 -0.57
N LEU A 110 13.58 9.26 -0.29
CA LEU A 110 13.61 8.69 1.07
C LEU A 110 14.97 8.05 1.33
N GLU A 111 15.56 8.35 2.48
CA GLU A 111 16.74 7.65 2.99
C GLU A 111 16.31 6.39 3.76
N HIS A 112 15.15 6.45 4.41
CA HIS A 112 14.57 5.37 5.20
C HIS A 112 13.08 5.24 4.89
N ASP A 113 12.58 4.00 4.90
CA ASP A 113 11.15 3.75 4.78
C ASP A 113 10.41 4.36 5.98
N VAL A 114 9.32 5.07 5.69
CA VAL A 114 8.33 5.45 6.71
C VAL A 114 7.55 4.20 7.07
N THR A 115 7.27 4.01 8.36
CA THR A 115 6.52 2.84 8.83
C THR A 115 5.29 3.27 9.60
N ALA A 116 4.20 2.54 9.38
CA ALA A 116 2.97 2.63 10.16
C ALA A 116 2.57 1.21 10.56
N VAL A 117 2.31 0.98 11.84
CA VAL A 117 1.99 -0.34 12.40
C VAL A 117 0.83 -0.25 13.39
N MET A 118 0.10 -1.35 13.54
CA MET A 118 -0.84 -1.50 14.64
C MET A 118 -0.08 -1.55 15.97
N ILE A 119 -0.58 -0.85 16.99
CA ILE A 119 -0.04 -0.89 18.35
C ILE A 119 -1.12 -1.23 19.38
N ASP A 120 -0.68 -1.83 20.49
CA ASP A 120 -1.51 -2.10 21.68
C ASP A 120 -1.56 -0.90 22.64
N LEU A 121 -2.25 -1.06 23.78
CA LEU A 121 -2.34 -0.03 24.84
C LEU A 121 -0.98 0.31 25.46
N ASP A 122 -0.01 -0.61 25.42
CA ASP A 122 1.36 -0.39 25.88
C ASP A 122 2.24 0.26 24.80
N GLN A 123 1.66 0.63 23.65
CA GLN A 123 2.35 1.16 22.46
C GLN A 123 3.35 0.19 21.82
N LYS A 124 3.14 -1.12 21.99
CA LYS A 124 3.94 -2.15 21.32
C LYS A 124 3.27 -2.56 20.02
N ALA A 125 4.08 -2.81 19.01
CA ALA A 125 3.60 -3.33 17.73
C ALA A 125 2.87 -4.67 17.94
N THR A 126 1.72 -4.82 17.32
CA THR A 126 0.90 -6.04 17.40
C THR A 126 0.42 -6.46 16.01
N ALA A 127 0.15 -7.76 15.84
CA ALA A 127 -0.53 -8.32 14.68
C ALA A 127 -1.91 -8.87 15.04
N ASP A 128 -2.34 -8.69 16.28
CA ASP A 128 -3.61 -9.18 16.81
C ASP A 128 -4.68 -8.06 16.71
N PRO A 129 -5.71 -8.23 15.86
CA PRO A 129 -6.81 -7.25 15.73
C PRO A 129 -7.51 -6.92 17.04
N ASP A 130 -7.60 -7.86 17.98
CA ASP A 130 -8.25 -7.65 19.28
C ASP A 130 -7.42 -6.76 20.22
N GLN A 131 -6.13 -6.60 19.90
CA GLN A 131 -5.18 -5.73 20.58
C GLN A 131 -4.84 -4.48 19.76
N PHE A 132 -5.54 -4.21 18.66
CA PHE A 132 -5.30 -3.02 17.85
C PHE A 132 -5.99 -1.80 18.48
N TRP A 133 -5.22 -0.99 19.20
CA TRP A 133 -5.72 0.19 19.94
C TRP A 133 -5.32 1.51 19.30
N GLY A 134 -4.22 1.53 18.56
CA GLY A 134 -3.74 2.72 17.89
C GLY A 134 -2.77 2.40 16.77
N ILE A 135 -2.30 3.43 16.11
CA ILE A 135 -1.36 3.36 14.99
C ILE A 135 -0.06 4.01 15.43
N GLY A 136 1.02 3.24 15.45
CA GLY A 136 2.37 3.75 15.66
C GLY A 136 3.00 4.10 14.32
N ILE A 137 3.52 5.32 14.20
CA ILE A 137 4.12 5.85 12.97
C ILE A 137 5.55 6.29 13.27
N VAL A 138 6.49 5.95 12.39
CA VAL A 138 7.89 6.35 12.50
C VAL A 138 8.39 6.92 11.18
N ASN A 139 8.95 8.12 11.26
CA ASN A 139 9.71 8.75 10.19
C ASN A 139 11.19 8.87 10.62
N ALA A 140 12.06 8.03 10.05
CA ALA A 140 13.49 8.07 10.31
C ALA A 140 14.28 8.97 9.33
N ASN A 141 13.58 9.69 8.44
CA ASN A 141 14.24 10.59 7.49
C ASN A 141 14.66 11.91 8.17
N PRO A 142 15.73 12.57 7.68
CA PRO A 142 16.19 13.85 8.21
C PRO A 142 15.34 15.05 7.76
N PHE A 143 14.13 14.80 7.26
CA PHE A 143 13.15 15.78 6.80
C PHE A 143 11.74 15.32 7.14
N GLY A 144 10.79 16.27 7.17
CA GLY A 144 9.39 15.98 7.43
C GLY A 144 8.67 15.36 6.24
N VAL A 145 7.63 14.56 6.50
CA VAL A 145 6.82 13.86 5.49
C VAL A 145 5.34 13.95 5.85
N THR A 146 4.48 13.96 4.84
CA THR A 146 3.02 13.92 5.03
C THR A 146 2.49 12.58 4.56
N LEU A 147 1.69 11.93 5.40
CA LEU A 147 1.19 10.57 5.20
C LEU A 147 -0.33 10.55 5.21
N ARG A 148 -0.92 9.68 4.40
CA ARG A 148 -2.32 9.28 4.55
C ARG A 148 -2.40 7.83 5.00
N ILE A 149 -3.23 7.57 6.01
CA ILE A 149 -3.36 6.25 6.63
C ILE A 149 -4.70 5.63 6.32
N SER A 150 -4.70 4.33 6.01
CA SER A 150 -5.90 3.52 5.86
C SER A 150 -5.84 2.26 6.71
N LEU A 151 -6.97 1.96 7.35
CA LEU A 151 -7.22 0.70 8.05
C LEU A 151 -7.77 -0.32 7.05
N VAL A 152 -7.32 -1.57 7.11
CA VAL A 152 -7.71 -2.61 6.14
C VAL A 152 -8.32 -3.80 6.85
N ALA A 153 -9.55 -4.15 6.49
CA ALA A 153 -10.20 -5.39 6.91
C ALA A 153 -10.15 -6.41 5.77
N LEU A 154 -9.87 -7.65 6.12
CA LEU A 154 -9.82 -8.77 5.19
C LEU A 154 -10.99 -9.71 5.44
N GLU A 155 -11.35 -10.47 4.42
CA GLU A 155 -12.22 -11.63 4.60
C GLU A 155 -11.54 -12.72 5.45
N GLU A 156 -12.36 -13.57 6.07
CA GLU A 156 -11.87 -14.77 6.72
C GLU A 156 -11.24 -15.72 5.69
N ARG A 157 -10.09 -16.31 6.03
CA ARG A 157 -9.41 -17.24 5.13
C ARG A 157 -10.16 -18.56 5.05
N VAL A 158 -10.92 -18.75 3.97
CA VAL A 158 -11.63 -20.01 3.69
C VAL A 158 -10.68 -21.12 3.23
N ARG A 159 -9.69 -20.79 2.38
CA ARG A 159 -8.69 -21.75 1.87
C ARG A 159 -7.29 -21.13 1.83
N ARG A 160 -6.25 -21.95 2.02
CA ARG A 160 -4.85 -21.48 2.05
C ARG A 160 -4.36 -20.93 0.71
N ASP A 161 -4.84 -21.48 -0.40
CA ASP A 161 -4.49 -21.12 -1.77
C ASP A 161 -5.42 -20.06 -2.38
N GLN A 162 -6.38 -19.57 -1.60
CA GLN A 162 -7.27 -18.48 -1.97
C GLN A 162 -6.77 -17.19 -1.31
N PRO A 163 -6.51 -16.14 -2.11
CA PRO A 163 -6.22 -14.82 -1.57
C PRO A 163 -7.42 -14.26 -0.84
N ARG A 164 -7.17 -13.70 0.35
CA ARG A 164 -8.13 -12.89 1.07
C ARG A 164 -8.39 -11.59 0.32
N GLN A 165 -9.66 -11.27 0.10
CA GLN A 165 -10.11 -9.98 -0.37
C GLN A 165 -10.19 -8.94 0.75
N VAL A 166 -9.98 -7.68 0.37
CA VAL A 166 -10.30 -6.54 1.22
C VAL A 166 -11.81 -6.37 1.26
N THR A 167 -12.40 -6.56 2.44
CA THR A 167 -13.85 -6.37 2.66
C THR A 167 -14.17 -4.90 2.88
N GLU A 168 -13.33 -4.24 3.67
CA GLU A 168 -13.47 -2.84 4.05
C GLU A 168 -12.10 -2.18 4.15
N ALA A 169 -12.06 -0.90 3.74
CA ALA A 169 -10.90 -0.05 3.95
C ALA A 169 -11.39 1.33 4.39
N VAL A 170 -10.88 1.82 5.51
CA VAL A 170 -11.25 3.13 6.07
C VAL A 170 -10.00 4.00 6.10
N THR A 171 -10.01 5.04 5.27
CA THR A 171 -8.95 6.06 5.26
C THR A 171 -9.27 7.13 6.30
N LEU A 172 -8.29 7.44 7.14
CA LEU A 172 -8.41 8.53 8.11
C LEU A 172 -8.63 9.85 7.38
N GLN A 173 -9.45 10.74 7.96
CA GLN A 173 -9.83 11.99 7.30
C GLN A 173 -8.68 12.99 7.18
N GLU A 174 -7.80 13.01 8.18
CA GLU A 174 -6.69 13.94 8.27
C GLU A 174 -5.40 13.27 7.79
N ASP A 175 -4.63 14.03 7.01
CA ASP A 175 -3.25 13.67 6.70
C ASP A 175 -2.36 13.90 7.93
N ILE A 176 -1.35 13.06 8.08
CA ILE A 176 -0.45 13.08 9.23
C ILE A 176 0.88 13.66 8.82
N ASP A 177 1.18 14.76 9.47
CA ASP A 177 2.33 15.61 9.27
C ASP A 177 3.44 15.21 10.26
N MET A 178 4.43 14.47 9.77
CA MET A 178 5.54 13.93 10.55
C MET A 178 6.77 14.81 10.44
N ALA A 179 7.37 15.19 11.58
CA ALA A 179 8.66 15.87 11.61
C ALA A 179 9.81 14.92 11.21
N SER A 180 10.99 15.46 10.94
CA SER A 180 12.23 14.69 10.77
C SER A 180 12.53 13.87 12.01
N GLU A 181 13.02 12.63 11.83
CA GLU A 181 13.47 11.75 12.93
C GLU A 181 12.49 11.67 14.10
N SER A 182 11.22 11.39 13.80
CA SER A 182 10.12 11.45 14.77
C SER A 182 9.25 10.20 14.78
N ASN A 183 8.51 10.04 15.87
CA ASN A 183 7.47 9.03 16.04
C ASN A 183 6.15 9.70 16.48
N HIS A 184 5.04 9.11 16.04
CA HIS A 184 3.70 9.60 16.38
C HIS A 184 2.77 8.42 16.67
N VAL A 185 1.74 8.68 17.49
CA VAL A 185 0.71 7.70 17.82
C VAL A 185 -0.66 8.30 17.56
N VAL A 186 -1.46 7.60 16.76
CA VAL A 186 -2.87 7.89 16.55
C VAL A 186 -3.70 6.87 17.33
N TRP A 187 -4.41 7.30 18.36
CA TRP A 187 -5.33 6.44 19.09
C TRP A 187 -6.65 6.31 18.33
N LEU A 188 -7.14 5.08 18.22
CA LEU A 188 -8.39 4.78 17.55
C LEU A 188 -9.52 4.65 18.59
N PRO A 189 -10.78 4.93 18.23
CA PRO A 189 -11.89 4.70 19.14
C PRO A 189 -12.13 3.21 19.37
N ASP A 190 -12.69 2.86 20.53
CA ASP A 190 -12.89 1.46 20.98
C ASP A 190 -13.73 0.61 20.02
N ASP A 191 -14.60 1.23 19.22
CA ASP A 191 -15.46 0.52 18.28
C ASP A 191 -14.68 -0.09 17.11
N VAL A 192 -13.52 0.46 16.74
CA VAL A 192 -12.64 -0.04 15.67
C VAL A 192 -11.94 -1.36 16.03
N ARG A 193 -11.91 -1.71 17.32
CA ARG A 193 -11.18 -2.87 17.85
C ARG A 193 -11.69 -4.19 17.26
N GLY A 194 -10.76 -5.05 16.85
CA GLY A 194 -11.06 -6.37 16.27
C GLY A 194 -11.61 -6.31 14.83
N GLN A 195 -11.89 -5.14 14.27
CA GLN A 195 -12.47 -5.01 12.93
C GLN A 195 -11.42 -5.06 11.81
N PHE A 196 -10.27 -4.43 12.05
CA PHE A 196 -9.22 -4.26 11.04
C PHE A 196 -8.04 -5.18 11.30
N HIS A 197 -7.46 -5.66 10.21
CA HIS A 197 -6.42 -6.69 10.23
C HIS A 197 -5.02 -6.12 10.02
N ASP A 198 -4.91 -4.91 9.46
CA ASP A 198 -3.64 -4.23 9.24
C ASP A 198 -3.85 -2.73 9.02
N VAL A 199 -2.74 -2.00 9.05
CA VAL A 199 -2.65 -0.58 8.72
C VAL A 199 -1.74 -0.41 7.50
N VAL A 200 -2.20 0.37 6.54
CA VAL A 200 -1.37 0.79 5.41
C VAL A 200 -1.30 2.31 5.35
N HIS A 201 -0.23 2.80 4.75
CA HIS A 201 -0.05 4.22 4.53
C HIS A 201 0.52 4.46 3.13
N HIS A 202 0.39 5.69 2.66
CA HIS A 202 1.13 6.21 1.53
C HIS A 202 1.55 7.65 1.81
N LEU A 203 2.64 8.07 1.18
CA LEU A 203 3.04 9.46 1.17
C LEU A 203 2.05 10.26 0.30
N VAL A 204 1.72 11.46 0.74
CA VAL A 204 0.98 12.46 -0.03
C VAL A 204 1.85 13.71 -0.18
N PRO A 205 1.56 14.61 -1.15
CA PRO A 205 2.29 15.86 -1.24
C PRO A 205 2.29 16.62 0.10
N PRO A 206 3.40 17.28 0.47
CA PRO A 206 3.46 18.02 1.70
C PRO A 206 2.34 19.07 1.78
N THR A 207 1.65 19.12 2.91
CA THR A 207 0.64 20.16 3.20
C THR A 207 1.25 21.45 3.76
N TYR A 208 2.55 21.45 4.04
CA TYR A 208 3.26 22.61 4.56
C TYR A 208 3.52 23.65 3.46
N ALA A 209 2.93 24.84 3.62
CA ALA A 209 3.22 26.04 2.84
C ALA A 209 4.41 26.82 3.42
#